data_AF-A0A493U1W9-F1
#
_entry.id   AF-A0A493U1W9-F1
#
_cell.length_a   1.000
_cell.length_b   1.000
_cell.length_c   1.000
_cell.angle_alpha   90.00
_cell.angle_beta   90.00
_cell.angle_gamma   90.00
#
_symmetry.space_group_name_H-M   'P 1'
#
loop_
_entity.id
_entity.type
_entity.pdbx_description
1 polymer ?
#
loop_
_entity_poly.entity_id
_entity_poly.type
_entity_poly.pdbx_seq_one_letter_code
_entity_poly.pdbx_strand_id
1 'polypeptide(L)'
;CSGFSVPNGFKNHSSCFKNITIQSDQLEDLWLITKELTLRLEEHFKKQNCKDFACTFSGSIPLQEYFELIDRHFELRLNAEKFRELLSERAVQFRAIERRLLTRFKDKTPAPLQHLDTLLEGTFREVIALADAAEENQANMFQAFTKLKSATHLVIMLISLWQKLNADQIAIMEAAFLPLAEDTQELGWEETVDSAISSLLRTCLSKSSKEQALTLGGQLSMPKDTSRLKKNISLFCDRLAKGGRLSLSTESATQQVAAVPGKT
;
A
#
# COMPACT_ATOMS: atom_id res chain seq x y z
N CYS A 1 12.24 -5.68 -18.57
CA CYS A 1 12.26 -5.66 -20.05
C CYS A 1 10.89 -6.05 -20.58
N SER A 2 9.96 -5.11 -20.68
CA SER A 2 8.59 -5.34 -21.14
C SER A 2 8.38 -4.54 -22.43
N GLY A 3 8.58 -5.22 -23.57
CA GLY A 3 8.31 -4.66 -24.89
C GLY A 3 6.81 -4.60 -25.17
N PHE A 4 6.35 -3.46 -25.65
CA PHE A 4 4.98 -3.23 -26.11
C PHE A 4 4.82 -3.67 -27.56
N SER A 5 3.91 -4.61 -27.84
CA SER A 5 3.47 -4.89 -29.21
C SER A 5 2.15 -5.67 -29.24
N VAL A 6 1.14 -5.18 -29.97
CA VAL A 6 0.04 -5.98 -30.57
C VAL A 6 -0.68 -5.17 -31.69
N PRO A 7 -1.48 -5.77 -32.60
CA PRO A 7 -1.26 -5.71 -34.04
C PRO A 7 -2.32 -4.88 -34.82
N ASN A 8 -1.95 -4.53 -36.04
CA ASN A 8 -2.76 -3.78 -37.01
C ASN A 8 -4.07 -4.48 -37.41
N GLY A 9 -5.15 -3.70 -37.47
CA GLY A 9 -6.36 -4.07 -38.18
C GLY A 9 -7.37 -2.92 -38.27
N PHE A 10 -7.65 -2.50 -39.50
CA PHE A 10 -8.74 -1.62 -39.98
C PHE A 10 -8.55 -0.09 -39.99
N LYS A 11 -8.34 0.39 -41.23
CA LYS A 11 -8.44 1.79 -41.69
C LYS A 11 -9.90 2.23 -41.73
N ASN A 12 -10.22 3.41 -41.18
CA ASN A 12 -10.93 4.51 -41.85
C ASN A 12 -11.20 5.66 -40.84
N HIS A 13 -11.06 6.90 -41.32
CA HIS A 13 -10.99 8.18 -40.59
C HIS A 13 -9.72 8.40 -39.76
N SER A 14 -9.11 9.57 -39.98
CA SER A 14 -7.77 10.01 -39.57
C SER A 14 -7.57 10.11 -38.05
N SER A 15 -7.63 8.99 -37.33
CA SER A 15 -7.10 8.90 -35.97
C SER A 15 -5.58 8.71 -36.06
N CYS A 16 -4.83 9.78 -35.78
CA CYS A 16 -3.38 9.68 -35.65
C CYS A 16 -3.06 8.98 -34.32
N PHE A 17 -3.03 7.64 -34.34
CA PHE A 17 -2.55 6.86 -33.21
C PHE A 17 -1.04 7.11 -33.06
N LYS A 18 -0.67 7.88 -32.04
CA LYS A 18 0.74 8.09 -31.66
C LYS A 18 1.00 7.33 -30.38
N ASN A 19 1.87 6.32 -30.46
CA ASN A 19 2.33 5.58 -29.30
C ASN A 19 3.50 6.34 -28.67
N ILE A 20 3.38 6.68 -27.39
CA ILE A 20 4.46 7.28 -26.60
C ILE A 20 4.97 6.21 -25.64
N THR A 21 6.28 5.99 -25.62
CA THR A 21 6.93 5.07 -24.68
C THR A 21 7.74 5.88 -23.68
N ILE A 22 7.56 5.60 -22.40
CA ILE A 22 8.34 6.17 -21.30
C ILE A 22 9.10 5.01 -20.67
N GLN A 23 10.40 5.21 -20.40
CA GLN A 23 11.27 4.21 -19.80
C GLN A 23 11.96 4.83 -18.59
N SER A 24 12.10 4.03 -17.54
CA SER A 24 12.85 4.35 -16.34
C SER A 24 13.40 3.05 -15.76
N ASP A 25 14.49 3.15 -15.01
CA ASP A 25 15.07 2.03 -14.26
C ASP A 25 14.26 1.71 -13.00
N GLN A 26 13.44 2.66 -12.53
CA GLN A 26 12.59 2.53 -11.34
C GLN A 26 11.12 2.77 -11.70
N LEU A 27 10.22 1.94 -11.17
CA LEU A 27 8.78 2.01 -11.47
C LEU A 27 8.14 3.28 -10.87
N GLU A 28 8.55 3.64 -9.65
CA GLU A 28 8.02 4.78 -8.90
C GLU A 28 8.20 6.13 -9.62
N ASP A 29 9.28 6.29 -10.39
CA ASP A 29 9.61 7.55 -11.08
C ASP A 29 8.70 7.80 -12.30
N LEU A 30 8.14 6.74 -12.88
CA LEU A 30 7.29 6.83 -14.06
C LEU A 30 5.97 7.55 -13.79
N TRP A 31 5.49 7.53 -12.54
CA TRP A 31 4.20 8.11 -12.17
C TRP A 31 4.12 9.60 -12.52
N LEU A 32 5.06 10.41 -12.03
CA LEU A 32 5.04 11.87 -12.17
C LEU A 32 5.08 12.27 -13.65
N ILE A 33 5.97 11.64 -14.41
CA ILE A 33 6.15 11.93 -15.83
C ILE A 33 4.90 11.53 -16.63
N THR A 34 4.34 10.35 -16.35
CA THR A 34 3.16 9.85 -17.07
C THR A 34 1.92 10.68 -16.73
N LYS A 35 1.76 11.10 -15.48
CA LYS A 35 0.68 11.98 -15.03
C LYS A 35 0.76 13.34 -15.72
N GLU A 36 1.92 13.99 -15.66
CA GLU A 36 2.13 15.31 -16.25
C GLU A 36 2.00 15.28 -17.77
N LEU A 37 2.51 14.23 -18.43
CA LEU A 37 2.33 14.03 -19.87
C LEU A 37 0.84 13.93 -20.23
N THR A 38 0.08 13.12 -19.49
CA THR A 38 -1.36 12.95 -19.73
C THR A 38 -2.11 14.28 -19.60
N LEU A 39 -1.86 15.02 -18.51
CA LEU A 39 -2.48 16.32 -18.26
C LEU A 39 -2.15 17.35 -19.35
N ARG A 40 -0.87 17.46 -19.74
CA ARG A 40 -0.44 18.42 -20.78
C ARG A 40 -0.99 18.08 -22.16
N LEU A 41 -1.08 16.79 -22.50
CA LEU A 41 -1.66 16.37 -23.77
C LEU A 41 -3.15 16.71 -23.81
N GLU A 42 -3.89 16.40 -22.73
CA GLU A 42 -5.30 16.75 -22.61
C GLU A 42 -5.52 18.27 -22.73
N GLU A 43 -4.71 19.08 -22.05
CA GLU A 43 -4.80 20.54 -22.11
C GLU A 43 -4.49 21.08 -23.53
N HIS A 44 -3.45 20.53 -24.17
CA HIS A 44 -3.04 20.93 -25.51
C HIS A 44 -4.12 20.59 -26.56
N PHE A 45 -4.68 19.39 -26.53
CA PHE A 45 -5.74 18.99 -27.47
C PHE A 45 -7.08 19.67 -27.19
N LYS A 46 -7.36 20.00 -25.92
CA LYS A 46 -8.50 20.85 -25.55
C LYS A 46 -8.38 22.24 -26.14
N LYS A 47 -7.19 22.85 -26.11
CA LYS A 47 -6.91 24.15 -26.77
C LYS A 47 -7.06 24.08 -28.30
N GLN A 48 -6.77 22.94 -28.91
CA GLN A 48 -6.94 22.72 -30.36
C GLN A 48 -8.37 22.32 -30.78
N ASN A 49 -9.36 22.35 -29.86
CA ASN A 49 -10.74 21.92 -30.11
C ASN A 49 -10.88 20.46 -30.59
N CYS A 50 -9.90 19.59 -30.31
CA CYS A 50 -10.00 18.16 -30.59
C CYS A 50 -10.80 17.49 -29.47
N LYS A 51 -12.07 17.16 -29.74
CA LYS A 51 -12.98 16.54 -28.75
C LYS A 51 -12.81 15.02 -28.60
N ASP A 52 -12.10 14.38 -29.53
CA ASP A 52 -11.96 12.92 -29.60
C ASP A 52 -10.62 12.40 -29.06
N PHE A 53 -9.86 13.24 -28.36
CA PHE A 53 -8.60 12.82 -27.74
C PHE A 53 -8.86 11.88 -26.57
N ALA A 54 -8.24 10.69 -26.59
CA ALA A 54 -8.31 9.72 -25.51
C ALA A 54 -6.95 9.05 -25.30
N CYS A 55 -6.45 9.11 -24.06
CA CYS A 55 -5.32 8.29 -23.63
C CYS A 55 -5.82 6.87 -23.34
N THR A 56 -5.14 5.86 -23.87
CA THR A 56 -5.45 4.46 -23.60
C THR A 56 -4.17 3.69 -23.32
N PHE A 57 -4.27 2.69 -22.46
CA PHE A 57 -3.18 1.78 -22.14
C PHE A 57 -3.55 0.37 -22.58
N SER A 58 -2.70 -0.26 -23.41
CA SER A 58 -2.94 -1.59 -23.97
C SER A 58 -1.96 -2.67 -23.48
N GLY A 59 -1.12 -2.33 -22.49
CA GLY A 59 -0.13 -3.25 -21.91
C GLY A 59 -0.66 -4.03 -20.72
N SER A 60 0.13 -4.99 -20.25
CA SER A 60 -0.07 -5.59 -18.93
C SER A 60 0.38 -4.60 -17.85
N ILE A 61 -0.38 -4.54 -16.75
CA ILE A 61 0.02 -3.78 -15.57
C ILE A 61 1.30 -4.42 -14.98
N PRO A 62 2.34 -3.63 -14.64
CA PRO A 62 3.60 -4.13 -14.07
C PRO A 62 3.41 -4.54 -12.60
N LEU A 63 2.66 -5.62 -12.37
CA LEU A 63 2.35 -6.11 -11.03
C LEU A 63 3.57 -6.71 -10.33
N GLN A 64 4.53 -7.26 -11.08
CA GLN A 64 5.72 -7.87 -10.49
C GLN A 64 6.58 -6.82 -9.81
N GLU A 65 6.96 -5.76 -10.52
CA GLU A 65 7.77 -4.66 -9.98
C GLU A 65 7.03 -3.94 -8.84
N TYR A 66 5.70 -3.83 -8.94
CA TYR A 66 4.88 -3.29 -7.86
C TYR A 66 4.91 -4.16 -6.60
N PHE A 67 4.87 -5.49 -6.75
CA PHE A 67 4.94 -6.42 -5.63
C PHE A 67 6.29 -6.43 -4.94
N GLU A 68 7.38 -6.20 -5.67
CA GLU A 68 8.72 -6.04 -5.08
C GLU A 68 8.79 -4.81 -4.15
N LEU A 69 8.13 -3.71 -4.52
CA LEU A 69 8.02 -2.52 -3.65
C LEU A 69 7.19 -2.79 -2.39
N ILE A 70 6.10 -3.55 -2.51
CA ILE A 70 5.28 -3.98 -1.35
C ILE A 70 6.12 -4.85 -0.41
N ASP A 71 6.83 -5.83 -0.95
CA ASP A 71 7.66 -6.74 -0.15
C ASP A 71 8.78 -5.97 0.56
N ARG A 72 9.46 -5.05 -0.14
CA ARG A 72 10.51 -4.22 0.43
C ARG A 72 10.01 -3.35 1.59
N HIS A 73 8.83 -2.75 1.42
CA HIS A 73 8.20 -1.93 2.46
C HIS A 73 7.82 -2.78 3.67
N PHE A 74 7.18 -3.94 3.45
CA PHE A 74 6.79 -4.86 4.51
C PHE A 74 7.99 -5.40 5.31
N GLU A 75 9.10 -5.73 4.64
CA GLU A 75 10.34 -6.13 5.30
C GLU A 75 10.89 -5.06 6.25
N LEU A 76 10.80 -3.79 5.88
CA LEU A 76 11.22 -2.67 6.74
C LEU A 76 10.30 -2.53 7.97
N ARG A 77 8.99 -2.78 7.81
CA ARG A 77 8.05 -2.83 8.94
C ARG A 77 8.38 -3.98 9.89
N LEU A 78 8.68 -5.17 9.37
CA LEU A 78 9.11 -6.32 10.20
C LEU A 78 10.42 -6.01 10.96
N ASN A 79 11.38 -5.36 10.31
CA ASN A 79 12.62 -4.96 10.95
C ASN A 79 12.38 -3.89 12.03
N ALA A 80 11.47 -2.94 11.82
CA ALA A 80 11.11 -1.94 12.83
C ALA A 80 10.59 -2.62 14.11
N GLU A 81 9.70 -3.61 13.94
CA GLU A 81 9.17 -4.39 15.06
C GLU A 81 10.27 -5.17 15.79
N LYS A 82 11.18 -5.81 15.04
CA LYS A 82 12.33 -6.51 15.62
C LYS A 82 13.25 -5.58 16.41
N PHE A 83 13.57 -4.40 15.88
CA PHE A 83 14.38 -3.42 16.60
C PHE A 83 13.70 -2.94 17.87
N ARG A 84 12.37 -2.74 17.84
CA ARG A 84 11.57 -2.38 19.01
C ARG A 84 11.63 -3.44 20.11
N GLU A 85 11.50 -4.72 19.76
CA GLU A 85 11.62 -5.83 20.70
C GLU A 85 13.02 -5.87 21.33
N LEU A 86 14.08 -5.82 20.50
CA LEU A 86 15.47 -5.84 20.97
C LEU A 86 15.79 -4.65 21.88
N LEU A 87 15.33 -3.44 21.52
CA LEU A 87 15.47 -2.25 22.35
C LEU A 87 14.73 -2.39 23.68
N SER A 88 13.53 -2.95 23.67
CA SER A 88 12.76 -3.21 24.90
C SER A 88 13.50 -4.16 25.84
N GLU A 89 14.00 -5.28 25.31
CA GLU A 89 14.79 -6.25 26.06
C GLU A 89 16.06 -5.62 26.65
N ARG A 90 16.81 -4.87 25.85
CA ARG A 90 18.04 -4.20 26.30
C ARG A 90 17.77 -3.09 27.31
N ALA A 91 16.70 -2.32 27.15
CA ALA A 91 16.29 -1.32 28.13
C ALA A 91 15.93 -1.96 29.49
N VAL A 92 15.28 -3.12 29.50
CA VAL A 92 15.00 -3.87 30.74
C VAL A 92 16.29 -4.33 31.41
N GLN A 93 17.23 -4.88 30.64
CA GLN A 93 18.54 -5.30 31.15
C GLN A 93 19.34 -4.11 31.72
N PHE A 94 19.41 -3.01 30.98
CA PHE A 94 20.09 -1.79 31.39
C PHE A 94 19.55 -1.27 32.74
N ARG A 95 18.22 -1.14 32.87
CA ARG A 95 17.56 -0.73 34.13
C ARG A 95 17.80 -1.72 35.27
N ALA A 96 17.97 -3.02 34.99
CA ALA A 96 18.28 -4.01 36.03
C ALA A 96 19.72 -3.84 36.55
N ILE A 97 20.67 -3.54 35.66
CA ILE A 97 22.07 -3.26 36.00
C ILE A 97 22.16 -1.96 36.82
N GLU A 98 21.50 -0.89 36.38
CA GLU A 98 21.44 0.38 37.11
C GLU A 98 20.90 0.20 38.53
N ARG A 99 19.78 -0.53 38.70
CA ARG A 99 19.21 -0.82 40.03
C ARG A 99 20.19 -1.58 40.92
N ARG A 100 20.95 -2.53 40.36
CA ARG A 100 21.95 -3.30 41.09
C ARG A 100 23.14 -2.42 41.49
N LEU A 101 23.59 -1.53 40.61
CA LEU A 101 24.62 -0.53 40.89
C LEU A 101 24.19 0.41 42.02
N LEU A 102 23.00 1.01 41.92
CA LEU A 102 22.45 1.91 42.95
C LEU A 102 22.36 1.23 44.32
N THR A 103 21.94 -0.04 44.35
CA THR A 103 21.88 -0.81 45.60
C THR A 103 23.26 -1.01 46.21
N ARG A 104 24.27 -1.31 45.38
CA ARG A 104 25.67 -1.47 45.80
C ARG A 104 26.30 -0.15 46.27
N PHE A 105 26.02 0.97 45.59
CA PHE A 105 26.48 2.29 46.01
C PHE A 105 25.90 2.75 47.36
N LYS A 106 24.70 2.25 47.71
CA LYS A 106 24.05 2.54 49.00
C LYS A 106 24.61 1.70 50.15
N ASP A 107 25.29 0.59 49.86
CA ASP A 107 25.86 -0.29 50.87
C ASP A 107 27.09 0.36 51.52
N LYS A 108 27.19 0.28 52.85
CA LYS A 108 28.31 0.87 53.61
C LYS A 108 29.59 0.05 53.51
N THR A 109 29.50 -1.16 52.97
CA THR A 109 30.60 -2.12 52.87
C THR A 109 31.21 -2.08 51.47
N PRO A 110 32.51 -1.75 51.30
CA PRO A 110 33.13 -1.61 49.97
C PRO A 110 33.28 -2.98 49.31
N ALA A 111 32.38 -3.31 48.39
CA ALA A 111 32.49 -4.48 47.52
C ALA A 111 32.99 -4.06 46.12
N PRO A 112 33.76 -4.91 45.40
CA PRO A 112 34.28 -4.55 44.08
C PRO A 112 33.15 -4.33 43.06
N LEU A 113 33.13 -3.16 42.40
CA LEU A 113 32.13 -2.75 41.40
C LEU A 113 32.54 -3.06 39.95
N GLN A 114 33.83 -3.36 39.72
CA GLN A 114 34.46 -3.38 38.39
C GLN A 114 33.69 -4.15 37.31
N HIS A 115 33.12 -5.31 37.63
CA HIS A 115 32.41 -6.12 36.64
C HIS A 115 31.04 -5.55 36.24
N LEU A 116 30.39 -4.80 37.13
CA LEU A 116 29.09 -4.19 36.89
C LEU A 116 29.20 -2.92 36.05
N ASP A 117 30.27 -2.14 36.25
CA ASP A 117 30.53 -0.92 35.47
C ASP A 117 30.84 -1.26 34.00
N THR A 118 31.69 -2.28 33.75
CA THR A 118 31.95 -2.75 32.38
C THR A 118 30.70 -3.31 31.70
N LEU A 119 29.85 -4.03 32.45
CA LEU A 119 28.59 -4.55 31.92
C LEU A 119 27.60 -3.43 31.60
N LEU A 120 27.53 -2.39 32.44
CA LEU A 120 26.72 -1.20 32.17
C LEU A 120 27.20 -0.49 30.91
N GLU A 121 28.50 -0.26 30.75
CA GLU A 121 29.05 0.40 29.57
C GLU A 121 28.77 -0.41 28.29
N GLY A 122 28.95 -1.75 28.34
CA GLY A 122 28.62 -2.63 27.22
C GLY A 122 27.14 -2.57 26.83
N THR A 123 26.24 -2.71 27.81
CA THR A 123 24.79 -2.64 27.55
C THR A 123 24.34 -1.26 27.08
N PHE A 124 24.95 -0.18 27.58
CA PHE A 124 24.70 1.17 27.08
C PHE A 124 25.06 1.31 25.60
N ARG A 125 26.27 0.86 25.22
CA ARG A 125 26.71 0.89 23.81
C ARG A 125 25.78 0.08 22.90
N GLU A 126 25.32 -1.08 23.36
CA GLU A 126 24.34 -1.89 22.62
C GLU A 126 23.00 -1.17 22.44
N VAL A 127 22.49 -0.49 23.48
CA VAL A 127 21.26 0.30 23.40
C VAL A 127 21.39 1.43 22.37
N ILE A 128 22.51 2.16 22.39
CA ILE A 128 22.78 3.23 21.41
C ILE A 128 22.84 2.67 19.98
N ALA A 129 23.61 1.61 19.76
CA ALA A 129 23.72 1.00 18.43
C ALA A 129 22.36 0.48 17.89
N LEU A 130 21.52 -0.08 18.75
CA LEU A 130 20.18 -0.50 18.37
C LEU A 130 19.24 0.68 18.10
N ALA A 131 19.40 1.80 18.82
CA ALA A 131 18.64 3.02 18.58
C ALA A 131 18.99 3.63 17.22
N ASP A 132 20.29 3.75 16.91
CA ASP A 132 20.76 4.24 15.62
C ASP A 132 20.25 3.38 14.46
N ALA A 133 20.31 2.05 14.60
CA ALA A 133 19.79 1.12 13.60
C ALA A 133 18.25 1.21 13.43
N ALA A 134 17.52 1.44 14.52
CA ALA A 134 16.07 1.64 14.48
C ALA A 134 15.70 2.95 13.76
N GLU A 135 16.44 4.04 14.00
CA GLU A 135 16.26 5.32 13.31
C GLU A 135 16.55 5.21 11.82
N GLU A 136 17.65 4.54 11.44
CA GLU A 136 17.97 4.29 10.03
C GLU A 136 16.88 3.46 9.35
N ASN A 137 16.39 2.41 10.00
CA ASN A 137 15.28 1.61 9.48
C ASN A 137 14.00 2.42 9.32
N GLN A 138 13.68 3.32 10.25
CA GLN A 138 12.52 4.21 10.16
C GLN A 138 12.63 5.17 8.97
N ALA A 139 13.81 5.76 8.73
CA ALA A 139 14.05 6.61 7.57
C ALA A 139 13.90 5.82 6.26
N ASN A 140 14.44 4.60 6.20
CA ASN A 140 14.31 3.71 5.05
C ASN A 140 12.85 3.30 4.81
N MET A 141 12.09 3.03 5.87
CA MET A 141 10.67 2.68 5.79
C MET A 141 9.84 3.83 5.20
N PHE A 142 10.08 5.07 5.65
CA PHE A 142 9.42 6.26 5.11
C PHE A 142 9.72 6.47 3.61
N GLN A 143 10.98 6.28 3.20
CA GLN A 143 11.37 6.34 1.78
C GLN A 143 10.68 5.24 0.96
N ALA A 144 10.70 4.00 1.45
CA ALA A 144 10.04 2.88 0.78
C ALA A 144 8.52 3.11 0.66
N PHE A 145 7.89 3.68 1.68
CA PHE A 145 6.47 4.00 1.66
C PHE A 145 6.13 5.09 0.62
N THR A 146 6.96 6.13 0.53
CA THR A 146 6.79 7.20 -0.47
C THR A 146 6.91 6.64 -1.90
N LYS A 147 7.89 5.76 -2.13
CA LYS A 147 8.05 5.05 -3.42
C LYS A 147 6.86 4.15 -3.73
N LEU A 148 6.39 3.39 -2.73
CA LEU A 148 5.21 2.54 -2.86
C LEU A 148 3.96 3.35 -3.22
N LYS A 149 3.77 4.53 -2.61
CA LYS A 149 2.67 5.45 -2.97
C LYS A 149 2.74 5.91 -4.42
N SER A 150 3.89 6.35 -4.88
CA SER A 150 4.08 6.76 -6.28
C SER A 150 3.80 5.61 -7.24
N ALA A 151 4.30 4.41 -6.96
CA ALA A 151 4.02 3.22 -7.75
C ALA A 151 2.52 2.83 -7.73
N THR A 152 1.87 2.96 -6.57
CA THR A 152 0.43 2.71 -6.40
C THR A 152 -0.39 3.68 -7.24
N HIS A 153 -0.06 4.97 -7.23
CA HIS A 153 -0.71 5.95 -8.09
C HIS A 153 -0.51 5.63 -9.58
N LEU A 154 0.69 5.19 -9.99
CA LEU A 154 0.93 4.73 -11.36
C LEU A 154 0.03 3.55 -11.70
N VAL A 155 -0.04 2.53 -10.85
CA VAL A 155 -0.89 1.35 -11.08
C VAL A 155 -2.37 1.75 -11.22
N ILE A 156 -2.88 2.63 -10.36
CA ILE A 156 -4.26 3.15 -10.46
C ILE A 156 -4.49 3.85 -11.80
N MET A 157 -3.54 4.71 -12.21
CA MET A 157 -3.62 5.42 -13.50
C MET A 157 -3.54 4.47 -14.70
N LEU A 158 -2.71 3.43 -14.65
CA LEU A 158 -2.63 2.44 -15.72
C LEU A 158 -3.94 1.63 -15.81
N ILE A 159 -4.52 1.24 -14.67
CA ILE A 159 -5.82 0.56 -14.63
C ILE A 159 -6.93 1.47 -15.16
N SER A 160 -6.93 2.76 -14.81
CA SER A 160 -7.95 3.70 -15.26
C SER A 160 -7.92 3.91 -16.78
N LEU A 161 -6.72 4.05 -17.36
CA LEU A 161 -6.50 4.14 -18.80
C LEU A 161 -6.79 2.84 -19.55
N TRP A 162 -6.60 1.70 -18.89
CA TRP A 162 -6.87 0.37 -19.47
C TRP A 162 -8.37 0.06 -19.53
N GLN A 163 -9.09 0.29 -18.43
CA GLN A 163 -10.51 -0.04 -18.29
C GLN A 163 -11.46 1.12 -18.60
N LYS A 164 -10.91 2.30 -18.94
CA LYS A 164 -11.65 3.56 -19.17
C LYS A 164 -12.56 3.89 -17.99
N LEU A 165 -11.99 3.86 -16.79
CA LEU A 165 -12.73 4.12 -15.55
C LEU A 165 -13.15 5.58 -15.48
N ASN A 166 -14.32 5.83 -14.87
CA ASN A 166 -14.78 7.19 -14.60
C ASN A 166 -14.15 7.77 -13.31
N ALA A 167 -14.35 9.06 -13.06
CA ALA A 167 -13.78 9.74 -11.90
C ALA A 167 -14.19 9.11 -10.56
N ASP A 168 -15.44 8.67 -10.44
CA ASP A 168 -15.95 8.04 -9.21
C ASP A 168 -15.26 6.69 -8.95
N GLN A 169 -15.07 5.87 -9.99
CA GLN A 169 -14.36 4.59 -9.90
C GLN A 169 -12.89 4.77 -9.54
N ILE A 170 -12.25 5.81 -10.09
CA ILE A 170 -10.88 6.17 -9.74
C ILE A 170 -10.81 6.59 -8.28
N ALA A 171 -11.75 7.42 -7.80
CA ALA A 171 -11.80 7.86 -6.41
C ALA A 171 -12.00 6.69 -5.43
N ILE A 172 -12.83 5.70 -5.78
CA ILE A 172 -12.98 4.46 -5.00
C ILE A 172 -11.66 3.68 -4.93
N MET A 173 -10.94 3.58 -6.05
CA MET A 173 -9.64 2.91 -6.07
C MET A 173 -8.59 3.65 -5.25
N GLU A 174 -8.50 4.98 -5.39
CA GLU A 174 -7.59 5.81 -4.60
C GLU A 174 -7.88 5.66 -3.10
N ALA A 175 -9.15 5.71 -2.69
CA ALA A 175 -9.52 5.51 -1.29
C ALA A 175 -9.15 4.11 -0.76
N ALA A 176 -9.19 3.08 -1.61
CA ALA A 176 -8.88 1.71 -1.20
C ALA A 176 -7.38 1.38 -1.19
N PHE A 177 -6.61 1.93 -2.13
CA PHE A 177 -5.18 1.64 -2.31
C PHE A 177 -4.26 2.68 -1.65
N LEU A 178 -4.75 3.89 -1.38
CA LEU A 178 -4.00 4.98 -0.75
C LEU A 178 -4.71 5.50 0.52
N PRO A 179 -5.06 4.63 1.48
CA PRO A 179 -5.87 5.02 2.64
C PRO A 179 -5.12 5.87 3.68
N LEU A 180 -3.78 5.80 3.70
CA LEU A 180 -2.95 6.36 4.77
C LEU A 180 -1.97 7.43 4.27
N ALA A 181 -1.79 8.48 5.06
CA ALA A 181 -0.76 9.49 4.84
C ALA A 181 0.63 8.99 5.24
N GLU A 182 0.73 8.25 6.34
CA GLU A 182 1.96 7.64 6.89
C GLU A 182 1.58 6.35 7.60
N ASP A 183 2.51 5.41 7.68
CA ASP A 183 2.37 4.24 8.53
C ASP A 183 2.55 4.62 9.99
N THR A 184 1.71 4.06 10.85
CA THR A 184 1.82 4.18 12.30
C THR A 184 2.25 2.84 12.91
N GLN A 185 2.60 2.84 14.20
CA GLN A 185 3.01 1.62 14.90
C GLN A 185 1.89 0.56 14.93
N GLU A 186 0.62 0.99 15.04
CA GLU A 186 -0.53 0.09 15.19
C GLU A 186 -1.20 -0.23 13.85
N LEU A 187 -1.09 0.68 12.89
CA LEU A 187 -1.78 0.60 11.61
C LEU A 187 -0.84 1.00 10.49
N GLY A 188 -0.62 0.08 9.55
CA GLY A 188 0.08 0.35 8.31
C GLY A 188 -0.70 -0.04 7.07
N TRP A 189 -0.05 0.17 5.94
CA TRP A 189 -0.65 0.13 4.62
C TRP A 189 -1.17 -1.25 4.22
N GLU A 190 -0.41 -2.32 4.48
CA GLU A 190 -0.71 -3.67 3.98
C GLU A 190 -2.06 -4.21 4.49
N GLU A 191 -2.30 -4.17 5.80
CA GLU A 191 -3.55 -4.63 6.42
C GLU A 191 -4.74 -3.77 6.04
N THR A 192 -4.53 -2.46 5.89
CA THR A 192 -5.58 -1.50 5.52
C THR A 192 -6.02 -1.73 4.08
N VAL A 193 -5.06 -1.82 3.16
CA VAL A 193 -5.32 -2.06 1.74
C VAL A 193 -5.85 -3.48 1.51
N ASP A 194 -5.34 -4.50 2.21
CA ASP A 194 -5.90 -5.86 2.09
C ASP A 194 -7.36 -5.90 2.52
N SER A 195 -7.71 -5.21 3.62
CA SER A 195 -9.09 -5.11 4.09
C SER A 195 -9.99 -4.37 3.09
N ALA A 196 -9.53 -3.22 2.58
CA ALA A 196 -10.27 -2.43 1.60
C ALA A 196 -10.49 -3.18 0.29
N ILE A 197 -9.43 -3.80 -0.28
CA ILE A 197 -9.54 -4.61 -1.50
C ILE A 197 -10.41 -5.83 -1.27
N SER A 198 -10.26 -6.53 -0.13
CA SER A 198 -11.13 -7.65 0.22
C SER A 198 -12.59 -7.25 0.30
N SER A 199 -12.88 -6.05 0.82
CA SER A 199 -14.23 -5.48 0.84
C SER A 199 -14.73 -5.23 -0.59
N LEU A 200 -13.98 -4.50 -1.43
CA LEU A 200 -14.35 -4.23 -2.82
C LEU A 200 -14.55 -5.51 -3.65
N LEU A 201 -13.70 -6.52 -3.45
CA LEU A 201 -13.81 -7.81 -4.11
C LEU A 201 -15.12 -8.53 -3.75
N ARG A 202 -15.61 -8.37 -2.51
CA ARG A 202 -16.85 -8.98 -2.04
C ARG A 202 -18.09 -8.18 -2.42
N THR A 203 -18.05 -6.86 -2.27
CA THR A 203 -19.23 -6.00 -2.42
C THR A 203 -19.44 -5.53 -3.86
N CYS A 204 -18.36 -5.19 -4.58
CA CYS A 204 -18.45 -4.64 -5.94
C CYS A 204 -18.15 -5.68 -7.03
N LEU A 205 -17.25 -6.64 -6.75
CA LEU A 205 -16.71 -7.54 -7.78
C LEU A 205 -17.01 -9.03 -7.54
N SER A 206 -17.87 -9.40 -6.57
CA SER A 206 -18.19 -10.81 -6.33
C SER A 206 -19.14 -11.36 -7.38
N LYS A 207 -18.97 -12.66 -7.69
CA LYS A 207 -19.85 -13.39 -8.61
C LYS A 207 -20.94 -14.17 -7.87
N SER A 208 -20.91 -14.23 -6.54
CA SER A 208 -21.74 -15.11 -5.71
C SER A 208 -22.21 -14.42 -4.43
N SER A 209 -23.52 -14.48 -4.17
CA SER A 209 -24.17 -13.92 -2.98
C SER A 209 -23.70 -14.56 -1.66
N LYS A 210 -23.15 -15.79 -1.69
CA LYS A 210 -22.59 -16.45 -0.48
C LYS A 210 -21.30 -15.80 0.03
N GLU A 211 -20.51 -15.14 -0.82
CA GLU A 211 -19.26 -14.46 -0.43
C GLU A 211 -19.50 -13.15 0.35
N GLN A 212 -20.69 -12.57 0.22
CA GLN A 212 -21.06 -11.28 0.84
C GLN A 212 -21.40 -11.41 2.34
N ALA A 213 -21.67 -12.62 2.83
CA ALA A 213 -22.18 -12.85 4.19
C ALA A 213 -21.09 -13.03 5.28
N LEU A 214 -19.80 -12.97 4.92
CA LEU A 214 -18.71 -13.06 5.89
C LEU A 214 -18.40 -11.67 6.48
N THR A 215 -18.41 -11.61 7.80
CA THR A 215 -18.34 -10.42 8.66
C THR A 215 -17.22 -9.43 8.28
N LEU A 216 -17.58 -8.15 8.15
CA LEU A 216 -16.70 -6.99 7.92
C LEU A 216 -15.81 -6.61 9.13
N GLY A 217 -15.66 -7.49 10.12
CA GLY A 217 -15.13 -7.16 11.45
C GLY A 217 -13.84 -7.87 11.81
N GLY A 218 -12.80 -7.76 10.96
CA GLY A 218 -11.46 -8.18 11.34
C GLY A 218 -10.72 -7.04 12.05
N GLN A 219 -10.11 -7.32 13.20
CA GLN A 219 -9.15 -6.39 13.81
C GLN A 219 -7.97 -6.23 12.85
N LEU A 220 -7.68 -5.00 12.44
CA LEU A 220 -6.53 -4.68 11.61
C LEU A 220 -5.27 -4.96 12.43
N SER A 221 -4.42 -5.84 11.92
CA SER A 221 -3.16 -6.23 12.54
C SER A 221 -2.15 -6.53 11.46
N MET A 222 -0.87 -6.29 11.76
CA MET A 222 0.23 -6.54 10.83
C MET A 222 0.17 -8.00 10.33
N PRO A 223 0.14 -8.23 9.02
CA PRO A 223 0.07 -9.58 8.48
C PRO A 223 1.37 -10.35 8.72
N LYS A 224 1.36 -11.67 8.52
CA LYS A 224 2.57 -12.51 8.60
C LYS A 224 3.42 -12.45 7.33
N ASP A 225 2.78 -12.22 6.19
CA ASP A 225 3.38 -12.12 4.87
C ASP A 225 2.47 -11.29 3.95
N THR A 226 3.00 -10.90 2.79
CA THR A 226 2.31 -10.10 1.77
C THR A 226 1.55 -10.96 0.75
N SER A 227 1.57 -12.30 0.86
CA SER A 227 1.05 -13.21 -0.17
C SER A 227 -0.44 -13.04 -0.38
N ARG A 228 -1.20 -12.84 0.70
CA ARG A 228 -2.65 -12.63 0.63
C ARG A 228 -2.98 -11.31 -0.09
N LEU A 229 -2.30 -10.22 0.28
CA LEU A 229 -2.47 -8.91 -0.33
C LEU A 229 -2.17 -8.95 -1.84
N LYS A 230 -1.02 -9.52 -2.22
CA LYS A 230 -0.62 -9.68 -3.64
C LYS A 230 -1.63 -10.50 -4.44
N LYS A 231 -2.16 -11.59 -3.85
CA LYS A 231 -3.24 -12.39 -4.46
C LYS A 231 -4.52 -11.57 -4.65
N ASN A 232 -4.92 -10.79 -3.64
CA ASN A 232 -6.11 -9.95 -3.71
C ASN A 232 -5.97 -8.84 -4.75
N ILE A 233 -4.80 -8.20 -4.86
CA ILE A 233 -4.51 -7.20 -5.90
C ILE A 233 -4.58 -7.83 -7.30
N SER A 234 -3.98 -9.01 -7.48
CA SER A 234 -4.02 -9.74 -8.75
C SER A 234 -5.45 -10.10 -9.13
N LEU A 235 -6.23 -10.64 -8.18
CA LEU A 235 -7.62 -10.99 -8.37
C LEU A 235 -8.49 -9.77 -8.68
N PHE A 236 -8.21 -8.63 -8.06
CA PHE A 236 -8.87 -7.36 -8.33
C PHE A 236 -8.64 -6.91 -9.77
N CYS A 237 -7.39 -6.92 -10.24
CA CYS A 237 -7.04 -6.60 -11.62
C CYS A 237 -7.73 -7.56 -12.61
N ASP A 238 -7.72 -8.87 -12.33
CA ASP A 238 -8.37 -9.88 -13.16
C ASP A 238 -9.90 -9.72 -13.25
N ARG A 239 -10.55 -9.36 -12.14
CA ARG A 239 -12.01 -9.15 -12.12
C ARG A 239 -12.40 -7.87 -12.85
N LEU A 240 -11.60 -6.81 -12.73
CA LEU A 240 -11.77 -5.60 -13.55
C LEU A 240 -11.56 -5.90 -15.04
N ALA A 241 -10.54 -6.67 -15.40
CA ALA A 241 -10.28 -7.13 -16.77
C ALA A 241 -11.48 -7.81 -17.42
N LYS A 242 -12.24 -8.55 -16.61
CA LYS A 242 -13.43 -9.32 -17.02
C LYS A 242 -14.72 -8.48 -17.02
N GLY A 243 -14.61 -7.16 -16.94
CA GLY A 243 -15.75 -6.23 -16.99
C GLY A 243 -16.39 -5.91 -15.65
N GLY A 244 -15.72 -6.21 -14.53
CA GLY A 244 -16.17 -5.80 -13.20
C GLY A 244 -16.27 -4.27 -13.08
N ARG A 245 -17.28 -3.78 -12.35
CA ARG A 245 -17.51 -2.35 -12.12
C ARG A 245 -17.41 -2.05 -10.63
N LEU A 246 -16.77 -0.93 -10.30
CA LEU A 246 -16.72 -0.43 -8.94
C LEU A 246 -17.92 0.48 -8.74
N SER A 247 -18.83 0.09 -7.85
CA SER A 247 -19.97 0.90 -7.43
C SER A 247 -20.24 0.63 -5.96
N LEU A 248 -20.17 1.68 -5.13
CA LEU A 248 -20.58 1.61 -3.73
C LEU A 248 -22.09 1.85 -3.68
N SER A 249 -22.89 0.79 -3.85
CA SER A 249 -24.34 0.88 -3.68
C SER A 249 -24.67 1.04 -2.20
N THR A 250 -24.93 2.25 -1.73
CA THR A 250 -25.58 2.52 -0.43
C THR A 250 -27.10 2.31 -0.52
N GLU A 251 -27.57 1.25 -1.18
CA GLU A 251 -29.02 0.99 -1.40
C GLU A 251 -29.47 -0.37 -0.87
N SER A 252 -28.83 -0.90 0.16
CA SER A 252 -29.29 -2.09 0.88
C SER A 252 -29.86 -1.79 2.27
N ALA A 253 -30.42 -0.59 2.48
CA ALA A 253 -31.06 -0.20 3.74
C ALA A 253 -32.50 0.35 3.64
N THR A 254 -33.10 0.44 2.45
CA THR A 254 -34.45 1.06 2.30
C THR A 254 -35.54 0.18 1.67
N GLN A 255 -35.27 -1.07 1.30
CA GLN A 255 -36.31 -2.00 0.84
C GLN A 255 -36.70 -3.02 1.91
N GLN A 256 -37.22 -2.55 3.04
CA GLN A 256 -37.98 -3.40 3.99
C GLN A 256 -39.08 -2.62 4.74
N VAL A 257 -39.76 -1.65 4.11
CA VAL A 257 -41.05 -1.13 4.62
C VAL A 257 -41.97 -0.80 3.44
N ALA A 258 -42.39 -1.81 2.68
CA ALA A 258 -43.50 -1.66 1.73
C ALA A 258 -44.14 -3.02 1.41
N ALA A 259 -44.84 -3.62 2.39
CA ALA A 259 -45.89 -4.61 2.13
C ALA A 259 -46.69 -4.90 3.41
N VAL A 260 -47.71 -4.09 3.70
CA VAL A 260 -48.91 -4.58 4.41
C VAL A 260 -50.05 -4.57 3.40
N PRO A 261 -50.48 -5.72 2.86
CA PRO A 261 -51.68 -5.78 2.05
C PRO A 261 -52.88 -5.84 2.98
N GLY A 262 -53.71 -4.80 2.96
CA GLY A 262 -55.04 -4.84 3.54
C GLY A 262 -55.91 -5.87 2.80
N LYS A 263 -56.61 -6.70 3.55
CA LYS A 263 -57.79 -7.43 3.08
C LYS A 263 -58.86 -7.42 4.17
N THR A 264 -59.99 -6.83 3.78
CA THR A 264 -61.39 -7.07 4.18
C THR A 264 -61.72 -7.14 5.66
#